data_AF-A0A9D2THF6-F1
#
_entry.id   AF-A0A9D2THF6-F1
#
_cell.length_a   1.000
_cell.length_b   1.000
_cell.length_c   1.000
_cell.angle_alpha   90.00
_cell.angle_beta   90.00
_cell.angle_gamma   90.00
#
_symmetry.space_group_name_H-M   'P 1'
#
loop_
_entity.id
_entity.type
_entity.pdbx_description
1 polymer ?
#
loop_
_entity_poly.entity_id
_entity_poly.type
_entity_poly.pdbx_seq_one_letter_code
_entity_poly.pdbx_strand_id
1 'polypeptide(L)' 'IAAELLAVQGKPADIGGYYRPDPEKAAAVMRPSATFNRILEEISAAL' A
#
# COMPACT_ATOMS: atom_id res chain seq x y z
N ILE A 1 7.48 6.23 8.06
CA ILE A 1 7.67 5.10 7.13
C ILE A 1 7.78 3.74 7.83
N ALA A 2 8.91 3.34 8.45
CA ALA A 2 9.05 1.97 9.00
C ALA A 2 7.94 1.59 10.00
N ALA A 3 7.58 2.50 10.91
CA ALA A 3 6.46 2.30 11.84
C ALA A 3 5.10 2.09 11.14
N GLU A 4 4.83 2.80 10.04
CA GLU A 4 3.59 2.66 9.25
C GLU A 4 3.51 1.27 8.59
N LEU A 5 4.64 0.75 8.10
CA LEU A 5 4.73 -0.59 7.51
C LEU A 5 4.58 -1.70 8.56
N LEU A 6 5.10 -1.48 9.77
CA LEU A 6 4.99 -2.45 10.87
C LEU A 6 3.57 -2.48 11.46
N ALA A 7 2.87 -1.35 11.49
CA ALA A 7 1.54 -1.21 12.12
C ALA A 7 0.43 -2.08 11.49
N VAL A 8 0.62 -2.53 10.24
CA VAL A 8 -0.36 -3.38 9.53
C VAL A 8 -0.11 -4.88 9.72
N GLN A 9 1.04 -5.28 10.30
CA GLN A 9 1.40 -6.69 10.42
C GLN A 9 0.55 -7.43 11.47
N GLY A 10 0.49 -8.76 11.32
CA GLY A 10 -0.24 -9.64 12.23
C GLY A 10 -1.77 -9.59 12.08
N LYS A 11 -2.28 -8.86 11.08
CA LYS A 11 -3.72 -8.72 10.80
C LYS A 11 -4.06 -9.35 9.45
N PRO A 12 -5.23 -9.99 9.31
CA PRO A 12 -5.74 -10.38 8.01
C PRO A 12 -5.88 -9.18 7.07
N ALA A 13 -5.58 -9.37 5.79
CA ALA A 13 -5.74 -8.36 4.74
C ALA A 13 -6.70 -8.87 3.67
N ASP A 14 -7.77 -8.12 3.41
CA ASP A 14 -8.71 -8.41 2.32
C ASP A 14 -8.23 -7.75 1.03
N ILE A 15 -7.89 -8.57 0.04
CA ILE A 15 -7.51 -8.13 -1.31
C ILE A 15 -8.64 -8.35 -2.34
N GLY A 16 -9.83 -8.76 -1.93
CA GLY A 16 -11.01 -8.88 -2.79
C GLY A 16 -11.02 -10.04 -3.78
N GLY A 17 -10.17 -11.05 -3.59
CA GLY A 17 -10.08 -12.23 -4.45
C GLY A 17 -8.81 -13.03 -4.18
N TYR A 18 -8.56 -14.08 -4.97
CA TYR A 18 -7.33 -14.87 -4.88
C TYR A 18 -6.54 -14.85 -6.20
N TYR A 19 -7.05 -15.48 -7.26
CA TYR A 19 -6.39 -15.50 -8.57
C TYR A 19 -6.46 -14.16 -9.33
N ARG A 20 -7.49 -13.36 -9.04
CA ARG A 20 -7.69 -12.03 -9.61
C ARG A 20 -8.21 -11.11 -8.50
N PRO A 21 -7.33 -10.60 -7.63
CA PRO A 21 -7.73 -9.69 -6.56
C PRO A 21 -8.28 -8.38 -7.13
N ASP A 22 -9.03 -7.67 -6.29
CA ASP A 22 -9.47 -6.32 -6.61
C ASP A 22 -8.24 -5.39 -6.64
N PRO A 23 -7.98 -4.68 -7.75
CA PRO A 23 -6.77 -3.87 -7.88
C PRO A 23 -6.66 -2.74 -6.85
N GLU A 24 -7.78 -2.12 -6.47
CA GLU A 24 -7.79 -1.01 -5.53
C GLU A 24 -7.52 -1.51 -4.10
N LYS A 25 -8.18 -2.61 -3.70
CA LYS A 25 -7.94 -3.26 -2.40
C LYS A 25 -6.50 -3.76 -2.29
N ALA A 26 -5.99 -4.42 -3.33
CA ALA A 26 -4.63 -4.90 -3.35
C ALA A 26 -3.62 -3.75 -3.25
N ALA A 27 -3.83 -2.65 -3.98
CA ALA A 27 -2.97 -1.48 -3.91
C ALA A 27 -2.97 -0.86 -2.51
N ALA A 28 -4.13 -0.73 -1.87
CA ALA A 28 -4.24 -0.20 -0.51
C ALA A 28 -3.49 -1.06 0.53
N VAL A 29 -3.62 -2.39 0.44
CA VAL A 29 -2.91 -3.33 1.33
C VAL A 29 -1.40 -3.31 1.11
N MET A 30 -0.95 -3.29 -0.15
CA MET A 30 0.47 -3.39 -0.51
C MET A 30 1.23 -2.07 -0.37
N ARG A 31 0.53 -0.94 -0.30
CA ARG A 31 1.12 0.41 -0.16
C ARG A 31 0.64 1.11 1.12
N PRO A 32 0.84 0.53 2.32
CA PRO A 32 0.19 1.02 3.54
C PRO A 32 0.80 2.31 4.12
N SER A 33 1.99 2.72 3.65
CA SER A 33 2.67 3.93 4.15
C SER A 33 2.30 5.15 3.30
N ALA A 34 1.39 5.97 3.80
CA ALA A 34 1.01 7.25 3.18
C ALA A 34 2.23 8.18 3.02
N THR A 35 3.13 8.21 4.03
CA THR A 35 4.35 9.03 3.98
C THR A 35 5.24 8.61 2.81
N PHE A 36 5.44 7.31 2.61
CA PHE A 36 6.29 6.81 1.53
C PHE A 36 5.65 7.03 0.15
N ASN A 37 4.35 6.73 0.02
CA ASN A 37 3.63 6.92 -1.24
C ASN A 37 3.69 8.38 -1.72
N ARG A 38 3.51 9.35 -0.82
CA ARG A 38 3.59 10.77 -1.16
C ARG A 38 4.95 11.15 -1.73
N ILE A 39 6.06 10.67 -1.14
CA ILE A 39 7.41 10.95 -1.64
C ILE A 39 7.60 10.40 -3.07
N LEU A 40 7.11 9.19 -3.32
CA LEU A 40 7.18 8.59 -4.66
C LEU A 40 6.33 9.35 -5.68
N GLU A 41 5.16 9.84 -5.28
CA GLU A 41 4.31 10.68 -6.12
C GLU A 41 4.98 12.02 -6.46
N GLU A 42 5.61 12.68 -5.47
CA GLU A 42 6.39 13.91 -5.67
C GLU A 42 7.54 13.70 -6.66
N ILE A 43 8.27 12.58 -6.55
CA ILE A 43 9.35 12.23 -7.49
C ILE A 43 8.79 11.92 -8.88
N SER A 44 7.71 11.15 -8.96
CA SER A 44 7.08 10.79 -10.24
C SER A 44 6.50 11.99 -10.98
N ALA A 45 6.05 13.01 -10.27
CA ALA A 45 5.52 14.24 -10.86
C ALA A 45 6.62 15.22 -11.32
N ALA A 46 7.85 15.02 -10.85
CA ALA A 46 9.01 15.84 -11.19
C ALA A 46 9.80 15.32 -12.41
N LEU A 47 9.40 14.16 -12.96
CA LEU A 47 9.94 13.52 -14.18
C LEU A 47 8.99 13.72 -15.35
#